data_AF-A0A1F4TIB9-F1
#
_entry.id   AF-A0A1F4TIB9-F1
#
_cell.length_a   1.000
_cell.length_b   1.000
_cell.length_c   1.000
_cell.angle_alpha   90.00
_cell.angle_beta   90.00
_cell.angle_gamma   90.00
#
_symmetry.space_group_name_H-M   'P 1'
#
loop_
_entity.id
_entity.type
_entity.pdbx_description
1 polymer ?
#
loop_
_entity_poly.entity_id
_entity_poly.type
_entity_poly.pdbx_seq_one_letter_code
_entity_poly.pdbx_strand_id
1 'polypeptide(L)' 'MAHKKGGGTSRNGRDSNAQRLGVKVFGGQQINAGGIILRQRGTRYYPGKNAGLGSDHTIFAKVSGTVVFETGKKISVQPA' A
#
# COMPACT_ATOMS: atom_id res chain seq x y z
N MET A 1 47.15 3.26 33.85
CA MET A 1 46.04 3.54 32.90
C MET A 1 46.43 3.01 31.53
N ALA A 2 45.82 1.92 31.08
CA ALA A 2 46.06 1.35 29.76
C ALA A 2 44.95 1.82 28.81
N HIS A 3 45.27 2.76 27.93
CA HIS A 3 44.37 3.18 26.88
C HIS A 3 44.28 2.07 25.81
N LYS A 4 43.20 1.30 25.84
CA LYS A 4 42.61 0.80 24.61
C LYS A 4 41.17 1.31 24.60
N LYS A 5 40.92 2.35 23.79
CA LYS A 5 39.56 2.74 23.43
C LYS A 5 39.04 1.57 22.59
N GLY A 6 38.42 0.59 23.25
CA GLY A 6 37.80 -0.56 22.59
C GLY A 6 36.68 -0.05 21.70
N GLY A 7 37.01 0.30 20.46
CA GLY A 7 36.07 0.76 19.46
C GLY A 7 35.23 -0.42 19.01
N GLY A 8 34.09 -0.65 19.67
CA GLY A 8 33.07 -1.54 19.14
C GLY A 8 32.54 -0.95 17.83
N THR A 9 32.88 -1.58 16.70
CA THR A 9 32.30 -1.19 15.41
C THR A 9 30.85 -1.67 15.37
N SER A 10 29.92 -0.82 14.95
CA SER A 10 28.52 -1.18 14.81
C SER A 10 28.34 -2.40 13.89
N ARG A 11 27.73 -3.48 14.41
CA ARG A 11 27.39 -4.70 13.65
C ARG A 11 26.07 -4.57 12.88
N ASN A 12 25.35 -3.47 13.09
CA ASN A 12 24.02 -3.21 12.53
C ASN A 12 24.14 -2.10 11.47
N GLY A 13 23.99 -2.47 10.21
CA GLY A 13 24.02 -1.55 9.05
C GLY A 13 23.28 -2.09 7.83
N ARG A 14 22.43 -3.10 8.02
CA ARG A 14 21.62 -3.69 6.96
C ARG A 14 20.22 -3.13 7.06
N ASP A 15 19.71 -2.63 5.95
CA ASP A 15 18.31 -2.25 5.81
C ASP A 15 17.79 -2.79 4.47
N SER A 16 16.48 -2.98 4.40
CA SER A 16 15.80 -3.42 3.18
C SER A 16 15.43 -2.24 2.31
N ASN A 17 15.33 -2.45 1.00
CA ASN A 17 14.84 -1.42 0.09
C ASN A 17 13.38 -1.04 0.40
N ALA A 18 13.06 0.25 0.23
CA ALA A 18 11.71 0.74 0.37
C ALA A 18 10.75 0.11 -0.65
N GLN A 19 9.61 -0.41 -0.17
CA GLN A 19 8.66 -1.18 -0.97
C GLN A 19 7.58 -0.32 -1.66
N ARG A 20 7.61 1.01 -1.45
CA ARG A 20 6.65 1.98 -2.03
C ARG A 20 5.18 1.58 -1.86
N LEU A 21 4.84 1.02 -0.69
CA LEU A 21 3.46 0.73 -0.28
C LEU A 21 2.64 2.02 -0.15
N GLY A 22 1.32 1.89 -0.05
CA GLY A 22 0.40 3.01 0.15
C GLY A 22 -0.57 3.22 -1.00
N VAL A 23 -1.45 4.20 -0.80
CA VAL A 23 -2.50 4.61 -1.75
C VAL A 23 -1.84 5.18 -3.01
N LYS A 24 -2.39 4.80 -4.16
CA LYS A 24 -1.96 5.26 -5.49
C LYS A 24 -2.99 6.17 -6.14
N VAL A 25 -4.26 5.92 -5.87
CA VAL A 25 -5.38 6.75 -6.32
C VAL A 25 -6.25 7.07 -5.11
N PHE A 26 -6.48 8.36 -4.87
CA PHE A 26 -7.24 8.85 -3.73
C PHE A 26 -8.75 8.88 -4.02
N GLY A 27 -9.55 9.04 -2.97
CA GLY A 27 -11.00 9.18 -3.10
C GLY A 27 -11.38 10.36 -3.98
N GLY A 28 -12.39 10.18 -4.83
CA GLY A 28 -12.86 11.19 -5.78
C GLY A 28 -12.08 11.26 -7.10
N GLN A 29 -11.00 10.49 -7.25
CA GLN A 29 -10.25 10.43 -8.50
C GLN A 29 -10.80 9.36 -9.45
N GLN A 30 -10.71 9.64 -10.75
CA GLN A 30 -11.04 8.67 -11.80
C GLN A 30 -9.94 7.61 -11.92
N ILE A 31 -10.35 6.38 -12.19
CA ILE A 31 -9.48 5.25 -12.44
C ILE A 31 -10.03 4.39 -13.58
N ASN A 32 -9.14 3.85 -14.40
CA ASN A 32 -9.50 2.88 -15.43
C ASN A 32 -9.62 1.47 -14.83
N ALA A 33 -10.40 0.61 -15.49
CA ALA A 33 -10.42 -0.83 -15.18
C ALA A 33 -8.99 -1.41 -15.19
N GLY A 34 -8.66 -2.22 -14.18
CA GLY A 34 -7.32 -2.78 -13.95
C GLY A 34 -6.36 -1.84 -13.21
N GLY A 35 -6.70 -0.57 -13.00
CA GLY A 35 -5.86 0.38 -12.29
C GLY A 35 -5.64 0.01 -10.82
N ILE A 36 -4.45 0.28 -10.28
CA ILE A 36 -4.10 -0.01 -8.88
C ILE A 36 -4.52 1.16 -7.99
N ILE A 37 -5.26 0.88 -6.92
CA ILE A 37 -5.75 1.88 -5.96
C ILE A 37 -4.85 1.92 -4.71
N LEU A 38 -4.46 0.76 -4.17
CA LEU A 38 -3.68 0.66 -2.94
C LEU A 38 -2.74 -0.55 -2.99
N ARG A 39 -1.44 -0.32 -2.73
CA ARG A 39 -0.49 -1.40 -2.41
C ARG A 39 -0.33 -1.52 -0.90
N GLN A 40 -0.54 -2.71 -0.36
CA GLN A 40 -0.49 -2.96 1.08
C GLN A 40 0.15 -4.31 1.39
N ARG A 41 0.50 -4.52 2.66
CA ARG A 41 0.88 -5.84 3.19
C ARG A 41 -0.19 -6.24 4.20
N GLY A 42 -0.80 -7.39 3.97
CA GLY A 42 -2.06 -7.76 4.61
C GLY A 42 -3.22 -6.85 4.19
N THR A 43 -4.40 -7.08 4.74
CA THR A 43 -5.62 -6.33 4.44
C THR A 43 -5.84 -5.20 5.44
N ARG A 44 -5.14 -4.06 5.24
CA ARG A 44 -5.43 -2.82 5.98
C ARG A 44 -6.76 -2.23 5.50
N TYR A 45 -6.97 -2.27 4.19
CA TYR A 45 -8.25 -2.03 3.54
C TYR A 45 -8.73 -3.31 2.84
N TYR A 46 -10.04 -3.41 2.69
CA TYR A 46 -10.73 -4.51 2.02
C TYR A 46 -11.33 -4.03 0.69
N PRO A 47 -11.40 -4.92 -0.32
CA PRO A 47 -12.10 -4.59 -1.55
C PRO A 47 -13.60 -4.39 -1.28
N GLY A 48 -14.14 -3.27 -1.72
CA GLY A 48 -15.57 -2.99 -1.77
C GLY A 48 -16.15 -3.28 -3.15
N LYS A 49 -17.26 -2.61 -3.48
CA LYS A 49 -17.94 -2.78 -4.78
C LYS A 49 -17.00 -2.41 -5.94
N ASN A 50 -16.94 -3.26 -6.96
CA ASN A 50 -16.10 -3.11 -8.14
C ASN A 50 -14.59 -2.93 -7.90
N ALA A 51 -14.10 -3.27 -6.70
CA ALA A 51 -12.68 -3.42 -6.42
C ALA A 51 -12.33 -4.91 -6.29
N GLY A 52 -11.09 -5.25 -6.63
CA GLY A 52 -10.51 -6.59 -6.47
C GLY A 52 -9.35 -6.57 -5.50
N LEU A 53 -9.02 -7.73 -4.95
CA LEU A 53 -7.83 -7.95 -4.12
C LEU A 53 -6.90 -8.92 -4.85
N GLY A 54 -5.65 -8.50 -5.07
CA GLY A 54 -4.59 -9.35 -5.61
C GLY A 54 -4.03 -10.32 -4.57
N SER A 55 -3.23 -11.29 -5.01
CA SER A 55 -2.56 -12.27 -4.12
C SER A 55 -1.60 -11.62 -3.13
N ASP A 56 -1.05 -10.45 -3.47
CA ASP A 56 -0.18 -9.63 -2.62
C ASP A 56 -0.97 -8.66 -1.71
N HIS A 57 -2.30 -8.76 -1.71
CA HIS A 57 -3.27 -7.85 -1.07
C HIS A 57 -3.38 -6.46 -1.69
N THR A 58 -2.83 -6.23 -2.89
CA THR A 58 -3.06 -4.99 -3.63
C THR A 58 -4.53 -4.85 -4.03
N ILE A 59 -5.12 -3.67 -3.81
CA ILE A 59 -6.48 -3.36 -4.26
C ILE A 59 -6.42 -2.69 -5.63
N PHE A 60 -7.20 -3.20 -6.58
CA PHE A 60 -7.31 -2.70 -7.94
C PHE A 60 -8.76 -2.52 -8.37
N ALA A 61 -8.99 -1.67 -9.37
CA ALA A 61 -10.30 -1.41 -9.93
C ALA A 61 -10.70 -2.52 -10.91
N LYS A 62 -11.91 -3.08 -10.77
CA LYS A 62 -12.48 -4.03 -11.75
C LYS A 62 -13.17 -3.34 -12.92
N VAL A 63 -13.62 -2.11 -12.70
CA VAL A 63 -14.33 -1.27 -13.69
C VAL A 63 -13.73 0.13 -13.68
N SER A 64 -13.90 0.87 -14.77
CA SER A 64 -13.55 2.29 -14.81
C SER A 64 -14.59 3.12 -14.04
N GLY A 65 -14.15 4.17 -13.37
CA GLY A 65 -15.03 5.04 -12.58
C GLY A 65 -14.28 5.83 -11.52
N THR A 66 -14.98 6.26 -10.48
CA THR A 66 -14.45 7.08 -9.39
C THR A 66 -14.17 6.24 -8.15
N VAL A 67 -12.99 6.39 -7.56
CA VAL A 67 -12.59 5.68 -6.34
C VAL A 67 -13.30 6.29 -5.12
N VAL A 68 -13.87 5.44 -4.27
CA VAL A 68 -14.53 5.84 -3.02
C VAL A 68 -13.96 5.05 -1.84
N PHE A 69 -13.54 5.76 -0.80
CA PHE A 69 -13.13 5.18 0.47
C PHE A 69 -14.35 5.19 1.40
N GLU A 70 -14.82 4.00 1.76
CA GLU A 70 -15.99 3.81 2.60
C GLU A 70 -15.62 3.73 4.09
N THR A 71 -16.59 4.01 4.95
CA THR A 71 -16.52 3.71 6.38
C THR A 71 -16.29 2.21 6.58
N GLY A 72 -15.40 1.83 7.49
CA GLY A 72 -15.05 0.42 7.73
C GLY A 72 -13.89 -0.11 6.86
N LYS A 73 -13.02 0.78 6.36
CA LYS A 73 -11.80 0.44 5.61
C LYS A 73 -12.07 -0.36 4.33
N LYS A 74 -13.16 -0.05 3.62
CA LYS A 74 -13.43 -0.60 2.29
C LYS A 74 -13.10 0.42 1.21
N ILE A 75 -12.67 -0.07 0.06
CA ILE A 75 -12.40 0.76 -1.13
C ILE A 75 -13.27 0.24 -2.25
N SER A 76 -14.17 1.07 -2.76
CA SER A 76 -15.04 0.76 -3.90
C SER A 76 -14.74 1.67 -5.09
N VAL A 77 -15.20 1.24 -6.26
CA VAL A 77 -15.19 2.04 -7.49
C VAL A 77 -16.62 2.23 -7.94
N GLN A 78 -17.08 3.48 -7.95
CA GLN A 78 -18.37 3.86 -8.50
C GLN A 78 -18.22 4.06 -10.01
N PRO A 79 -18.92 3.29 -10.86
CA PRO A 79 -18.93 3.54 -12.29
C PRO A 79 -19.41 4.96 -12.57
N ALA A 80 -18.87 5.57 -13.63
CA ALA A 80 -19.44 6.79 -14.19
C ALA A 80 -20.83 6.51 -14.77
#